data_AF-A0A0N4ZBP6-F1
#
_entry.id   AF-A0A0N4ZBP6-F1
#
_cell.length_a   1.000
_cell.length_b   1.000
_cell.length_c   1.000
_cell.angle_alpha   90.00
_cell.angle_beta   90.00
_cell.angle_gamma   90.00
#
_symmetry.space_group_name_H-M   'P 1'
#
loop_
_entity.id
_entity.type
_entity.pdbx_description
1 polymer ?
#
loop_
_entity_poly.entity_id
_entity_poly.type
_entity_poly.pdbx_seq_one_letter_code
_entity_poly.pdbx_strand_id
1 'polypeptide(L)'
;MKFLTSFLALLALPVIYGQSSSVEPISGVKCAKNQVVNKVTVYEDGAIEAECGPIPCATSGETCIDDQIACKAERDVFSGMKWAANGQSILLRCCNLNVANKIYVGTDLVTLGSYYTGGPVSKKDLYGNGGAEYDFVANIRTEQGGVRLWVYRIMCPAQQEPETPSSSSNSQITDGRNFAYEKRRQYLLRQLSQSQQASGEGRNVAMVGETRRLQ
;
A
#
# COMPACT_ATOMS: atom_id res chain seq x y z
N MET A 1 62.74 28.43 -58.07
CA MET A 1 61.27 28.47 -58.13
C MET A 1 60.74 27.11 -57.71
N LYS A 2 59.68 27.04 -56.88
CA LYS A 2 58.85 25.84 -56.54
C LYS A 2 59.63 24.74 -55.75
N PHE A 3 59.17 24.17 -54.63
CA PHE A 3 57.87 23.53 -54.28
C PHE A 3 57.62 22.26 -55.13
N LEU A 4 57.09 21.11 -54.64
CA LEU A 4 56.62 20.60 -53.31
C LEU A 4 56.71 19.03 -53.39
N THR A 5 56.61 18.13 -52.39
CA THR A 5 56.28 18.11 -50.94
C THR A 5 56.93 16.87 -50.29
N SER A 6 57.08 16.79 -48.95
CA SER A 6 57.30 15.50 -48.26
C SER A 6 56.02 14.65 -48.19
N PHE A 7 56.11 13.34 -48.42
CA PHE A 7 55.04 12.38 -48.11
C PHE A 7 55.28 11.74 -46.74
N LEU A 8 54.49 12.14 -45.74
CA LEU A 8 54.56 11.62 -44.38
C LEU A 8 53.22 10.94 -44.06
N ALA A 9 53.18 9.61 -44.20
CA ALA A 9 51.96 8.82 -44.12
C ALA A 9 51.51 8.60 -42.66
N LEU A 10 50.74 9.55 -42.14
CA LEU A 10 50.09 9.44 -40.83
C LEU A 10 48.95 8.40 -40.88
N LEU A 11 49.20 7.23 -40.30
CA LEU A 11 48.19 6.20 -40.04
C LEU A 11 47.21 6.70 -38.97
N ALA A 12 46.10 7.27 -39.40
CA ALA A 12 44.99 7.65 -38.53
C ALA A 12 44.25 6.41 -38.03
N LEU A 13 44.62 5.92 -36.84
CA LEU A 13 43.85 4.92 -36.10
C LEU A 13 42.47 5.51 -35.73
N PRO A 14 41.35 4.87 -36.09
CA PRO A 14 40.03 5.31 -35.63
C PRO A 14 39.92 5.05 -34.12
N VAL A 15 39.83 6.12 -33.33
CA VAL A 15 39.54 6.03 -31.90
C VAL A 15 38.13 5.49 -31.73
N ILE A 16 38.02 4.20 -31.40
CA ILE A 16 36.74 3.60 -31.00
C ILE A 16 36.38 4.20 -29.63
N TYR A 17 35.57 5.25 -29.64
CA TYR A 17 34.89 5.73 -28.45
C TYR A 17 33.97 4.63 -27.95
N GLY A 18 34.43 3.87 -26.96
CA GLY A 18 33.58 2.96 -26.22
C GLY A 18 32.45 3.76 -25.59
N GLN A 19 31.22 3.56 -26.08
CA GLN A 19 30.04 4.14 -25.46
C GLN A 19 29.92 3.54 -24.05
N SER A 20 30.30 4.32 -23.04
CA SER A 20 29.93 4.03 -21.67
C SER A 20 28.42 4.09 -21.60
N SER A 21 27.77 2.93 -21.49
CA SER A 21 26.31 2.82 -21.33
C SER A 21 25.91 3.40 -19.98
N SER A 22 25.80 4.73 -19.92
CA SER A 22 25.21 5.44 -18.80
C SER A 22 23.77 4.95 -18.67
N VAL A 23 23.51 4.17 -17.62
CA VAL A 23 22.17 3.63 -17.34
C VAL A 23 21.24 4.82 -17.10
N GLU A 24 20.48 5.19 -18.13
CA GLU A 24 19.59 6.33 -18.07
C GLU A 24 18.62 6.19 -16.91
N PRO A 25 18.45 7.25 -16.08
CA PRO A 25 17.57 7.18 -14.93
C PRO A 25 16.16 6.87 -15.39
N ILE A 26 15.51 5.97 -14.66
CA ILE A 26 14.12 5.59 -14.93
C ILE A 26 13.23 6.82 -14.75
N SER A 27 12.56 7.22 -15.82
CA SER A 27 11.75 8.44 -15.89
C SER A 27 10.37 8.22 -15.26
N GLY A 28 10.34 8.18 -13.93
CA GLY A 28 9.14 8.03 -13.12
C GLY A 28 9.50 7.65 -11.68
N VAL A 29 8.50 7.36 -10.86
CA VAL A 29 8.73 6.89 -9.49
C VAL A 29 9.33 5.49 -9.53
N LYS A 30 10.46 5.29 -8.83
CA LYS A 30 10.93 3.96 -8.42
C LYS A 30 10.35 3.67 -7.03
N CYS A 31 9.62 2.56 -6.88
CA CYS A 31 9.06 2.21 -5.57
C CYS A 31 10.16 1.85 -4.57
N ALA A 32 9.98 2.26 -3.32
CA ALA A 32 10.91 1.93 -2.24
C ALA A 32 10.79 0.45 -1.80
N LYS A 33 11.67 0.03 -0.89
CA LYS A 33 11.53 -1.26 -0.22
C LYS A 33 10.20 -1.30 0.55
N ASN A 34 9.48 -2.41 0.42
CA ASN A 34 8.11 -2.62 0.91
C ASN A 34 7.05 -1.70 0.26
N GLN A 35 7.29 -1.29 -0.99
CA GLN A 35 6.29 -0.67 -1.87
C GLN A 35 6.19 -1.39 -3.23
N VAL A 36 5.06 -1.20 -3.91
CA VAL A 36 4.76 -1.61 -5.30
C VAL A 36 3.93 -0.52 -5.98
N VAL A 37 3.81 -0.54 -7.32
CA VAL A 37 2.87 0.36 -7.99
C VAL A 37 1.43 -0.06 -7.67
N ASN A 38 0.67 0.82 -7.03
CA ASN A 38 -0.75 0.58 -6.73
C ASN A 38 -1.69 1.52 -7.49
N LYS A 39 -1.20 2.64 -8.03
CA LYS A 39 -1.99 3.57 -8.84
C LYS A 39 -1.25 3.92 -10.12
N VAL A 40 -2.00 4.01 -11.23
CA VAL A 40 -1.49 4.42 -12.55
C VAL A 40 -2.46 5.44 -13.14
N THR A 41 -1.93 6.60 -13.52
CA THR A 41 -2.68 7.70 -14.14
C THR A 41 -2.24 7.83 -15.60
N VAL A 42 -3.19 7.98 -16.52
CA VAL A 42 -2.95 8.26 -17.94
C VAL A 42 -3.61 9.59 -18.27
N TYR A 43 -2.80 10.60 -18.56
CA TYR A 43 -3.23 11.97 -18.79
C TYR A 43 -3.81 12.16 -20.21
N GLU A 44 -4.46 13.30 -20.46
CA GLU A 44 -5.09 13.59 -21.75
C GLU A 44 -4.08 13.79 -22.90
N ASP A 45 -2.85 14.20 -22.57
CA ASP A 45 -1.71 14.31 -23.49
C ASP A 45 -1.02 12.96 -23.78
N GLY A 46 -1.45 11.87 -23.12
CA GLY A 46 -0.83 10.55 -23.21
C GLY A 46 0.37 10.35 -22.29
N ALA A 47 0.71 11.31 -21.41
CA ALA A 47 1.66 11.07 -20.33
C ALA A 47 1.11 10.02 -19.37
N ILE A 48 2.01 9.25 -18.73
CA ILE A 48 1.66 8.14 -17.85
C ILE A 48 2.48 8.28 -16.57
N GLU A 49 1.81 8.29 -15.42
CA GLU A 49 2.44 8.32 -14.10
C GLU A 49 2.06 7.07 -13.30
N ALA A 50 2.99 6.60 -12.46
CA ALA A 50 2.83 5.44 -11.59
C ALA A 50 3.18 5.84 -10.15
N GLU A 51 2.25 5.60 -9.23
CA GLU A 51 2.36 5.91 -7.80
C GLU A 51 2.54 4.63 -6.98
N CYS A 52 3.40 4.71 -5.98
CA CYS A 52 3.84 3.57 -5.18
C CYS A 52 3.15 3.51 -3.81
N GLY A 53 2.48 2.39 -3.53
CA GLY A 53 1.77 2.12 -2.28
C GLY A 53 2.51 1.10 -1.41
N PRO A 54 2.32 1.14 -0.07
CA PRO A 54 2.93 0.17 0.84
C PRO A 54 2.27 -1.21 0.75
N ILE A 55 3.05 -2.27 1.01
CA ILE A 55 2.59 -3.67 1.03
C ILE A 55 2.71 -4.27 2.45
N PRO A 56 1.63 -4.30 3.26
CA PRO A 56 1.73 -4.50 4.72
C PRO A 56 1.93 -5.95 5.20
N CYS A 57 2.11 -6.92 4.29
CA CYS A 57 2.45 -8.31 4.63
C CYS A 57 3.36 -8.97 3.58
N ALA A 58 4.12 -8.16 2.82
CA ALA A 58 5.04 -8.62 1.79
C ALA A 58 6.28 -7.72 1.73
N THR A 59 7.34 -8.21 1.11
CA THR A 59 8.62 -7.51 0.97
C THR A 59 8.98 -7.41 -0.51
N SER A 60 9.12 -6.18 -1.03
CA SER A 60 9.75 -6.00 -2.35
C SER A 60 11.26 -6.27 -2.22
N GLY A 61 11.75 -7.15 -3.10
CA GLY A 61 13.10 -7.67 -3.10
C GLY A 61 14.12 -6.64 -3.60
N GLU A 62 15.35 -6.81 -3.14
CA GLU A 62 16.48 -5.93 -3.49
C GLU A 62 16.99 -6.20 -4.92
N THR A 63 16.69 -7.37 -5.47
CA THR A 63 16.87 -7.72 -6.88
C THR A 63 15.74 -7.14 -7.72
N CYS A 64 16.11 -6.23 -8.62
CA CYS A 64 15.23 -5.73 -9.68
C CYS A 64 15.94 -5.80 -11.03
N ILE A 65 15.18 -6.10 -12.08
CA ILE A 65 15.62 -6.08 -13.46
C ILE A 65 14.97 -4.86 -14.12
N ASP A 66 15.79 -3.95 -14.63
CA ASP A 66 15.36 -2.77 -15.36
C ASP A 66 15.14 -3.07 -16.85
N ASP A 67 14.58 -2.10 -17.57
CA ASP A 67 14.41 -2.08 -19.03
C ASP A 67 13.61 -3.26 -19.63
N GLN A 68 12.68 -3.84 -18.86
CA GLN A 68 11.86 -4.99 -19.29
C GLN A 68 10.58 -4.56 -20.02
N ILE A 69 10.23 -5.23 -21.12
CA ILE A 69 8.93 -4.99 -21.83
C ILE A 69 7.70 -5.51 -21.07
N ALA A 70 7.90 -6.35 -20.05
CA ALA A 70 6.89 -6.94 -19.18
C ALA A 70 7.59 -7.64 -18.01
N CYS A 71 7.00 -7.67 -16.82
CA CYS A 71 7.48 -8.54 -15.72
C CYS A 71 7.10 -10.00 -16.02
N LYS A 72 8.09 -10.90 -16.04
CA LYS A 72 7.96 -12.27 -16.59
C LYS A 72 7.98 -13.39 -15.57
N ALA A 73 8.78 -13.30 -14.51
CA ALA A 73 8.77 -14.33 -13.48
C ALA A 73 7.53 -14.16 -12.60
N GLU A 74 6.96 -15.27 -12.11
CA GLU A 74 5.77 -15.28 -11.25
C GLU A 74 5.90 -14.34 -10.04
N ARG A 75 7.11 -14.22 -9.48
CA ARG A 75 7.40 -13.38 -8.32
C ARG A 75 7.76 -11.94 -8.66
N ASP A 76 8.02 -11.59 -9.92
CA ASP A 76 8.41 -10.22 -10.28
C ASP A 76 7.18 -9.33 -10.45
N VAL A 77 7.31 -8.08 -10.02
CA VAL A 77 6.23 -7.08 -10.02
C VAL A 77 6.71 -5.71 -10.47
N PHE A 78 5.81 -4.97 -11.10
CA PHE A 78 6.03 -3.60 -11.56
C PHE A 78 6.34 -2.63 -10.40
N SER A 79 7.48 -1.96 -10.50
CA SER A 79 8.10 -1.15 -9.43
C SER A 79 8.68 0.19 -9.93
N GLY A 80 8.25 0.62 -11.12
CA GLY A 80 8.70 1.84 -11.80
C GLY A 80 8.87 1.64 -13.31
N MET A 81 8.89 2.73 -14.08
CA MET A 81 8.91 2.70 -15.56
C MET A 81 9.70 3.86 -16.18
N LYS A 82 10.18 3.66 -17.40
CA LYS A 82 10.70 4.72 -18.28
C LYS A 82 10.17 4.54 -19.70
N TRP A 83 10.15 5.61 -20.48
CA TRP A 83 9.91 5.50 -21.92
C TRP A 83 11.10 4.84 -22.63
N ALA A 84 10.82 3.99 -23.62
CA ALA A 84 11.84 3.51 -24.55
C ALA A 84 12.34 4.66 -25.44
N ALA A 85 13.58 4.56 -25.93
CA ALA A 85 14.22 5.59 -26.76
C ALA A 85 13.51 5.87 -28.12
N ASN A 86 12.50 5.07 -28.50
CA ASN A 86 11.63 5.31 -29.65
C ASN A 86 10.37 6.12 -29.33
N GLY A 87 10.09 6.42 -28.06
CA GLY A 87 8.88 7.13 -27.59
C GLY A 87 7.55 6.36 -27.75
N GLN A 88 7.58 5.09 -28.17
CA GLN A 88 6.37 4.33 -28.54
C GLN A 88 5.99 3.22 -27.55
N SER A 89 6.87 2.87 -26.61
CA SER A 89 6.58 1.86 -25.59
C SER A 89 7.23 2.19 -24.26
N ILE A 90 6.68 1.63 -23.19
CA ILE A 90 7.22 1.73 -21.83
C ILE A 90 8.17 0.55 -21.59
N LEU A 91 9.25 0.79 -20.85
CA LEU A 91 10.13 -0.21 -20.27
C LEU A 91 10.04 -0.18 -18.75
N LEU A 92 10.01 -1.35 -18.13
CA LEU A 92 9.65 -1.55 -16.72
C LEU A 92 10.85 -1.92 -15.86
N ARG A 93 10.83 -1.41 -14.63
CA ARG A 93 11.55 -1.98 -13.50
C ARG A 93 10.68 -3.06 -12.86
N CYS A 94 11.13 -4.30 -12.99
CA CYS A 94 10.51 -5.46 -12.39
C CYS A 94 11.34 -5.87 -11.17
N CYS A 95 10.81 -5.66 -9.97
CA CYS A 95 11.45 -6.09 -8.71
C CYS A 95 10.81 -7.39 -8.25
N ASN A 96 11.58 -8.26 -7.58
CA ASN A 96 11.01 -9.47 -7.00
C ASN A 96 10.05 -9.13 -5.84
N LEU A 97 9.02 -9.95 -5.59
CA LEU A 97 8.09 -9.82 -4.47
C LEU A 97 8.08 -11.11 -3.65
N ASN A 98 8.46 -10.99 -2.37
CA ASN A 98 8.30 -12.06 -1.40
C ASN A 98 6.96 -11.87 -0.67
N VAL A 99 6.02 -12.78 -0.89
CA VAL A 99 4.67 -12.78 -0.32
C VAL A 99 4.20 -14.22 -0.14
N ALA A 100 3.49 -14.51 0.95
CA ALA A 100 3.03 -15.87 1.27
C ALA A 100 1.90 -16.36 0.34
N ASN A 101 0.99 -15.46 -0.04
CA ASN A 101 -0.11 -15.76 -0.96
C ASN A 101 -0.50 -14.53 -1.78
N LYS A 102 -0.61 -14.70 -3.10
CA LYS A 102 -1.19 -13.70 -4.01
C LYS A 102 -2.00 -14.39 -5.10
N ILE A 103 -3.04 -13.71 -5.59
CA ILE A 103 -3.87 -14.16 -6.71
C ILE A 103 -3.89 -13.11 -7.82
N TYR A 104 -4.17 -13.55 -9.05
CA TYR A 104 -4.47 -12.67 -10.16
C TYR A 104 -5.96 -12.30 -10.12
N VAL A 105 -6.28 -11.00 -10.22
CA VAL A 105 -7.67 -10.50 -10.16
C VAL A 105 -8.24 -10.30 -11.57
N GLY A 106 -7.45 -9.74 -12.49
CA GLY A 106 -7.88 -9.47 -13.86
C GLY A 106 -7.01 -8.43 -14.57
N THR A 107 -7.43 -8.04 -15.77
CA THR A 107 -6.87 -6.85 -16.46
C THR A 107 -7.83 -5.69 -16.42
N ASP A 108 -7.29 -4.49 -16.30
CA ASP A 108 -8.01 -3.22 -16.53
C ASP A 108 -7.42 -2.48 -17.74
N LEU A 109 -8.13 -1.53 -18.32
CA LEU A 109 -7.68 -0.67 -19.42
C LEU A 109 -7.87 0.81 -19.04
N VAL A 110 -6.78 1.46 -18.64
CA VAL A 110 -6.79 2.88 -18.28
C VAL A 110 -6.65 3.71 -19.56
N THR A 111 -7.72 4.40 -19.93
CA THR A 111 -7.79 5.31 -21.08
C THR A 111 -7.18 6.68 -20.79
N LEU A 112 -7.02 7.53 -21.81
CA LEU A 112 -6.65 8.94 -21.64
C LEU A 112 -7.58 9.66 -20.63
N GLY A 113 -7.03 10.60 -19.85
CA GLY A 113 -7.74 11.32 -18.80
C GLY A 113 -8.23 10.46 -17.62
N SER A 114 -7.74 9.21 -17.50
CA SER A 114 -8.26 8.20 -16.56
C SER A 114 -7.18 7.69 -15.61
N TYR A 115 -7.57 7.02 -14.52
CA TYR A 115 -6.64 6.36 -13.61
C TYR A 115 -7.19 5.05 -13.05
N TYR A 116 -6.30 4.14 -12.70
CA TYR A 116 -6.58 2.96 -11.85
C TYR A 116 -5.98 3.20 -10.46
N THR A 117 -6.69 2.82 -9.41
CA THR A 117 -6.21 2.86 -8.01
C THR A 117 -6.56 1.56 -7.30
N GLY A 118 -5.54 0.78 -6.96
CA GLY A 118 -5.59 -0.32 -5.99
C GLY A 118 -5.21 0.14 -4.58
N GLY A 119 -4.82 -0.80 -3.72
CA GLY A 119 -4.61 -0.59 -2.29
C GLY A 119 -5.53 -1.48 -1.45
N PRO A 120 -5.96 -1.04 -0.24
CA PRO A 120 -6.77 -1.85 0.66
C PRO A 120 -8.13 -2.24 0.04
N VAL A 121 -8.42 -3.53 -0.01
CA VAL A 121 -9.67 -4.08 -0.57
C VAL A 121 -10.83 -3.89 0.41
N SER A 122 -12.02 -3.57 -0.10
CA SER A 122 -13.21 -3.41 0.73
C SER A 122 -13.79 -4.77 1.16
N LYS A 123 -14.40 -4.83 2.36
CA LYS A 123 -14.90 -6.08 2.97
C LYS A 123 -15.89 -6.88 2.10
N LYS A 124 -16.60 -6.24 1.17
CA LYS A 124 -17.55 -6.91 0.26
C LYS A 124 -16.90 -7.54 -0.97
N ASP A 125 -15.62 -7.22 -1.23
CA ASP A 125 -14.87 -7.63 -2.42
C ASP A 125 -13.73 -8.60 -2.09
N LEU A 126 -13.63 -9.07 -0.83
CA LEU A 126 -12.57 -9.97 -0.37
C LEU A 126 -12.73 -11.36 -1.00
N TYR A 127 -11.60 -12.00 -1.35
CA TYR A 127 -11.56 -13.35 -1.90
C TYR A 127 -11.45 -14.44 -0.83
N GLY A 128 -10.80 -14.13 0.31
CA GLY A 128 -10.53 -15.07 1.39
C GLY A 128 -11.15 -14.66 2.74
N ASN A 129 -11.44 -15.67 3.57
CA ASN A 129 -11.90 -15.51 4.95
C ASN A 129 -10.74 -15.18 5.93
N GLY A 130 -9.73 -14.44 5.45
CA GLY A 130 -8.41 -14.31 6.08
C GLY A 130 -8.15 -12.95 6.72
N GLY A 131 -6.95 -12.40 6.46
CA GLY A 131 -6.57 -11.05 6.84
C GLY A 131 -7.06 -9.99 5.84
N ALA A 132 -6.46 -8.81 5.90
CA ALA A 132 -6.71 -7.77 4.90
C ALA A 132 -6.10 -8.13 3.54
N GLU A 133 -6.75 -7.71 2.47
CA GLU A 133 -6.30 -7.92 1.09
C GLU A 133 -5.92 -6.58 0.43
N TYR A 134 -4.96 -6.63 -0.49
CA TYR A 134 -4.39 -5.44 -1.13
C TYR A 134 -4.17 -5.65 -2.63
N ASP A 135 -4.84 -4.84 -3.45
CA ASP A 135 -4.70 -4.86 -4.91
C ASP A 135 -3.54 -3.97 -5.38
N PHE A 136 -2.79 -4.44 -6.37
CA PHE A 136 -1.66 -3.73 -6.95
C PHE A 136 -1.46 -4.06 -8.44
N VAL A 137 -0.74 -3.19 -9.15
CA VAL A 137 -0.41 -3.41 -10.57
C VAL A 137 0.85 -4.26 -10.64
N ALA A 138 0.74 -5.51 -11.11
CA ALA A 138 1.88 -6.39 -11.27
C ALA A 138 2.59 -6.20 -12.62
N ASN A 139 1.86 -5.79 -13.66
CA ASN A 139 2.36 -5.61 -15.02
C ASN A 139 1.52 -4.56 -15.78
N ILE A 140 2.09 -3.98 -16.84
CA ILE A 140 1.55 -2.82 -17.55
C ILE A 140 1.98 -2.85 -19.02
N ARG A 141 1.09 -2.47 -19.96
CA ARG A 141 1.36 -2.47 -21.41
C ARG A 141 0.59 -1.36 -22.13
N THR A 142 1.27 -0.60 -22.97
CA THR A 142 0.64 0.36 -23.90
C THR A 142 -0.21 -0.34 -24.96
N GLU A 143 -1.46 0.08 -25.14
CA GLU A 143 -2.38 -0.41 -26.16
C GLU A 143 -3.07 0.77 -26.88
N GLN A 144 -3.88 0.50 -27.90
CA GLN A 144 -4.58 1.57 -28.62
C GLN A 144 -5.62 2.23 -27.71
N GLY A 145 -5.49 3.55 -27.49
CA GLY A 145 -6.38 4.35 -26.65
C GLY A 145 -6.04 4.39 -25.16
N GLY A 146 -4.97 3.74 -24.70
CA GLY A 146 -4.59 3.75 -23.29
C GLY A 146 -3.57 2.67 -22.90
N VAL A 147 -3.69 2.19 -21.66
CA VAL A 147 -2.72 1.27 -21.06
C VAL A 147 -3.44 0.12 -20.36
N ARG A 148 -3.13 -1.12 -20.75
CA ARG A 148 -3.63 -2.31 -20.08
C ARG A 148 -2.80 -2.61 -18.84
N LEU A 149 -3.47 -2.86 -17.73
CA LEU A 149 -2.88 -3.25 -16.45
C LEU A 149 -3.19 -4.72 -16.15
N TRP A 150 -2.31 -5.40 -15.43
CA TRP A 150 -2.57 -6.71 -14.82
C TRP A 150 -2.59 -6.54 -13.31
N VAL A 151 -3.78 -6.68 -12.71
CA VAL A 151 -3.99 -6.49 -11.28
C VAL A 151 -3.81 -7.82 -10.56
N TYR A 152 -2.97 -7.80 -9.54
CA TYR A 152 -2.80 -8.89 -8.58
C TYR A 152 -3.20 -8.42 -7.20
N ARG A 153 -3.57 -9.38 -6.37
CA ARG A 153 -3.98 -9.18 -4.98
C ARG A 153 -3.06 -9.93 -4.04
N ILE A 154 -2.54 -9.23 -3.05
CA ILE A 154 -1.91 -9.84 -1.88
C ILE A 154 -3.03 -10.21 -0.89
N MET A 155 -3.02 -11.44 -0.40
CA MET A 155 -3.90 -11.87 0.68
C MET A 155 -3.06 -12.05 1.95
N CYS A 156 -3.18 -11.12 2.90
CA CYS A 156 -2.42 -11.23 4.14
C CYS A 156 -2.97 -12.36 5.02
N PRO A 157 -2.12 -13.05 5.80
CA PRO A 157 -2.62 -13.88 6.89
C PRO A 157 -3.47 -13.03 7.82
N ALA A 158 -4.49 -13.63 8.42
CA ALA A 158 -5.15 -13.00 9.56
C ALA A 158 -4.09 -12.73 10.62
N GLN A 159 -4.09 -11.52 11.20
CA GLN A 159 -3.25 -11.25 12.36
C GLN A 159 -3.73 -12.17 13.48
N GLN A 160 -2.92 -13.15 13.86
CA GLN A 160 -3.09 -13.79 15.15
C GLN A 160 -2.96 -12.68 16.19
N GLU A 161 -4.04 -12.41 16.90
CA GLU A 161 -4.01 -11.61 18.12
C GLU A 161 -2.90 -12.19 18.99
N PRO A 162 -1.90 -11.39 19.41
CA PRO A 162 -0.64 -11.92 19.91
C PRO A 162 -0.89 -12.77 21.15
N GLU A 163 -0.72 -14.10 21.00
CA GLU A 163 -0.80 -15.04 22.11
C GLU A 163 0.12 -14.53 23.21
N THR A 164 -0.49 -14.04 24.29
CA THR A 164 0.24 -13.37 25.36
C THR A 164 1.19 -14.42 25.94
N PRO A 165 2.53 -14.21 25.87
CA PRO A 165 3.48 -15.29 26.08
C PRO A 165 3.21 -15.90 27.45
N SER A 166 2.84 -17.19 27.44
CA SER A 166 2.29 -17.92 28.58
C SER A 166 3.39 -18.22 29.59
N SER A 167 3.82 -17.16 30.29
CA SER A 167 4.90 -17.21 31.26
C SER A 167 4.60 -18.28 32.30
N SER A 168 5.48 -19.27 32.38
CA SER A 168 5.40 -20.43 33.27
C SER A 168 5.66 -20.02 34.73
N SER A 169 4.74 -19.25 35.28
CA SER A 169 4.74 -18.73 36.65
C SER A 169 3.61 -19.38 37.44
N ASN A 170 3.97 -20.10 38.50
CA ASN A 170 3.05 -20.84 39.37
C ASN A 170 1.95 -19.94 39.94
N SER A 171 0.79 -19.94 39.29
CA SER A 171 -0.34 -19.05 39.59
C SER A 171 -1.51 -19.85 40.16
N GLN A 172 -1.88 -19.52 41.40
CA GLN A 172 -2.90 -20.25 42.15
C GLN A 172 -4.30 -20.05 41.57
N ILE A 173 -5.19 -21.00 41.88
CA ILE A 173 -6.62 -20.97 41.56
C ILE A 173 -7.24 -19.66 42.10
N THR A 174 -7.64 -18.77 41.20
CA THR A 174 -8.09 -17.40 41.53
C THR A 174 -9.48 -17.03 41.04
N ASP A 175 -10.10 -17.86 40.18
CA ASP A 175 -11.40 -17.63 39.55
C ASP A 175 -12.50 -17.21 40.56
N GLY A 176 -12.69 -18.02 41.61
CA GLY A 176 -13.65 -17.74 42.69
C GLY A 176 -13.36 -16.48 43.52
N ARG A 177 -12.11 -15.99 43.57
CA ARG A 177 -11.77 -14.75 44.33
C ARG A 177 -12.18 -13.51 43.54
N ASN A 178 -11.92 -13.49 42.24
CA ASN A 178 -12.27 -12.35 41.38
C ASN A 178 -13.79 -12.19 41.29
N PHE A 179 -14.52 -13.30 41.11
CA PHE A 179 -15.99 -13.29 41.14
C PHE A 179 -16.55 -12.75 42.46
N ALA A 180 -16.00 -13.18 43.60
CA ALA A 180 -16.41 -12.69 44.92
C ALA A 180 -16.14 -11.19 45.11
N TYR A 181 -15.02 -10.69 44.58
CA TYR A 181 -14.67 -9.26 44.65
C TYR A 181 -15.61 -8.40 43.79
N GLU A 182 -15.89 -8.82 42.55
CA GLU A 182 -16.80 -8.12 41.64
C GLU A 182 -18.23 -8.10 42.19
N LYS A 183 -18.71 -9.22 42.75
CA LYS A 183 -20.03 -9.27 43.42
C LYS A 183 -20.11 -8.36 44.64
N ARG A 184 -19.06 -8.31 45.48
CA ARG A 184 -19.02 -7.42 46.65
C ARG A 184 -18.99 -5.94 46.23
N ARG A 185 -18.26 -5.60 45.16
CA ARG A 185 -18.23 -4.26 44.54
C ARG A 185 -19.62 -3.85 44.01
N GLN A 186 -20.30 -4.71 43.26
CA GLN A 186 -21.65 -4.48 42.76
C GLN A 186 -22.66 -4.24 43.90
N TYR A 187 -22.55 -4.98 45.01
CA TYR A 187 -23.42 -4.81 46.17
C TYR A 187 -23.22 -3.44 46.86
N LEU A 188 -21.97 -3.04 47.09
CA LEU A 188 -21.64 -1.75 47.71
C LEU A 188 -22.13 -0.56 46.87
N LEU A 189 -21.95 -0.62 45.54
CA LEU A 189 -22.45 0.42 44.62
C LEU A 189 -23.97 0.57 44.70
N ARG A 190 -24.71 -0.53 44.87
CA ARG A 190 -26.18 -0.53 45.02
C ARG A 190 -26.63 0.04 46.37
N GLN A 191 -25.88 -0.19 47.45
CA GLN A 191 -26.16 0.47 48.74
C GLN A 191 -25.93 1.98 48.68
N LEU A 192 -24.86 2.41 48.02
CA LEU A 192 -24.55 3.84 47.85
C LEU A 192 -25.65 4.56 47.04
N SER A 193 -26.13 3.99 45.93
CA SER A 193 -27.22 4.61 45.15
C SER A 193 -28.53 4.70 45.93
N GLN A 194 -28.85 3.71 46.77
CA GLN A 194 -30.02 3.75 47.64
C GLN A 194 -29.89 4.79 48.76
N SER A 195 -28.70 4.98 49.34
CA SER A 195 -28.47 6.00 50.37
C SER A 195 -28.72 7.44 49.88
N GLN A 196 -28.41 7.73 48.61
CA GLN A 196 -28.65 9.05 48.01
C GLN A 196 -30.13 9.35 47.75
N GLN A 197 -30.96 8.32 47.56
CA GLN A 197 -32.42 8.50 47.42
C GLN A 197 -33.12 8.67 48.79
N ALA A 198 -32.56 8.12 49.87
CA ALA A 198 -33.12 8.23 51.21
C ALA A 198 -32.85 9.58 51.92
N SER A 199 -31.90 10.39 51.42
CA SER A 199 -31.53 11.70 52.00
C SER A 199 -32.15 12.91 51.28
N GLY A 200 -33.14 12.69 50.41
CA GLY A 200 -33.67 13.71 49.49
C GLY A 200 -34.93 14.46 49.95
N GLU A 201 -35.50 14.15 51.12
CA GLU A 201 -36.84 14.61 51.49
C GLU A 201 -36.86 15.48 52.76
N GLY A 202 -37.10 16.80 52.57
CA GLY A 202 -37.62 17.66 53.64
C GLY A 202 -36.91 19.01 53.89
N ARG A 203 -37.27 20.07 53.14
CA ARG A 203 -37.68 21.38 53.72
C ARG A 203 -38.19 22.42 52.70
N ASN A 204 -39.50 22.69 52.79
CA ASN A 204 -40.21 23.97 52.68
C ASN A 204 -39.91 24.99 51.56
N VAL A 205 -40.85 25.05 50.60
CA VAL A 205 -41.75 26.20 50.33
C VAL A 205 -41.18 27.64 50.37
N ALA A 206 -41.26 28.31 49.21
CA ALA A 206 -41.65 29.72 49.09
C ALA A 206 -42.52 29.89 47.82
N MET A 207 -43.58 30.72 47.86
CA MET A 207 -44.46 31.00 46.73
C MET A 207 -44.20 32.38 46.11
N VAL A 208 -44.06 32.46 44.78
CA VAL A 208 -44.50 33.50 43.81
C VAL A 208 -44.28 32.88 42.42
N GLY A 209 -45.10 33.03 41.38
CA GLY A 209 -46.40 33.71 41.22
C GLY A 209 -46.96 33.41 39.82
N GLU A 210 -48.26 33.63 39.60
CA GLU A 210 -48.97 33.17 38.40
C GLU A 210 -48.87 34.13 37.21
N THR A 211 -48.68 33.61 35.98
CA THR A 211 -49.39 34.13 34.78
C THR A 211 -49.34 33.17 33.60
N ARG A 212 -50.47 33.01 32.90
CA ARG A 212 -50.56 32.40 31.56
C ARG A 212 -50.07 33.36 30.48
N ARG A 213 -49.53 32.83 29.38
CA ARG A 213 -50.17 33.07 28.07
C ARG A 213 -49.91 31.95 27.06
N LEU A 214 -50.92 31.71 26.22
CA LEU A 214 -50.84 30.89 25.01
C LEU A 214 -50.43 31.80 23.84
N GLN A 215 -49.59 31.27 22.95
CA GLN A 215 -49.78 31.30 21.50
C GLN A 215 -48.95 30.18 20.86
#